data_AF-A0A7W1BXV0-F1
#
_entry.id   AF-A0A7W1BXV0-F1
#
_cell.length_a   1.000
_cell.length_b   1.000
_cell.length_c   1.000
_cell.angle_alpha   90.00
_cell.angle_beta   90.00
_cell.angle_gamma   90.00
#
_symmetry.space_group_name_H-M   'P 1'
#
loop_
_entity.id
_entity.type
_entity.pdbx_description
1 polymer ?
#
loop_
_entity_poly.entity_id
_entity_poly.type
_entity_poly.pdbx_seq_one_letter_code
_entity_poly.pdbx_strand_id
1 'polypeptide(L)'
;MSSFTSISTEGAFEIDVVCQQAQTLEIEGDDNLLPMVSTEVSNGVLRINNVGSYSTRTPMKIKISVPNIEGISANGAGTIDVSRLKNDKFDIDSNGAPTIRVSGETKELEIDANGAGKVDAHKLRASRAEVDSKGVAKVEVFASDVLNVTISGPSQVIYDGDPEVNQTVNGPGSVKQRDPGGA
;
A
#
# COMPACT_ATOMS: atom_id res chain seq x y z
N MET A 1 -13.96 12.53 -14.67
CA MET A 1 -13.59 12.11 -13.30
C MET A 1 -12.80 13.24 -12.67
N SER A 2 -13.05 13.58 -11.41
CA SER A 2 -12.26 14.58 -10.68
C SER A 2 -10.84 14.06 -10.41
N SER A 3 -9.87 14.94 -10.24
CA SER A 3 -8.50 14.56 -9.86
C SER A 3 -8.41 14.03 -8.44
N PHE A 4 -7.51 13.09 -8.18
CA PHE A 4 -7.23 12.56 -6.85
C PHE A 4 -5.74 12.27 -6.70
N THR A 5 -5.25 12.33 -5.46
CA THR A 5 -3.88 11.93 -5.08
C THR A 5 -3.88 10.86 -4.00
N SER A 6 -5.05 10.40 -3.52
CA SER A 6 -5.12 9.25 -2.63
C SER A 6 -6.18 8.25 -3.08
N ILE A 7 -5.97 6.98 -2.74
CA ILE A 7 -6.96 5.91 -2.95
C ILE A 7 -7.33 5.34 -1.58
N SER A 8 -8.63 5.19 -1.33
CA SER A 8 -9.16 4.49 -0.17
C SER A 8 -10.06 3.36 -0.65
N THR A 9 -9.85 2.15 -0.13
CA THR A 9 -10.61 0.98 -0.54
C THR A 9 -11.19 0.19 0.64
N GLU A 10 -12.45 -0.20 0.48
CA GLU A 10 -13.17 -1.14 1.34
C GLU A 10 -13.71 -2.30 0.49
N GLY A 11 -13.00 -3.43 0.51
CA GLY A 11 -13.38 -4.61 -0.25
C GLY A 11 -12.20 -5.53 -0.57
N ALA A 12 -12.46 -6.58 -1.35
CA ALA A 12 -11.47 -7.52 -1.83
C ALA A 12 -11.24 -7.33 -3.33
N PHE A 13 -10.74 -6.14 -3.70
CA PHE A 13 -10.42 -5.79 -5.08
C PHE A 13 -8.98 -6.16 -5.44
N GLU A 14 -8.73 -6.34 -6.74
CA GLU A 14 -7.38 -6.31 -7.31
C GLU A 14 -7.17 -4.95 -7.97
N ILE A 15 -6.30 -4.11 -7.40
CA ILE A 15 -6.10 -2.72 -7.84
C ILE A 15 -4.70 -2.56 -8.41
N ASP A 16 -4.59 -2.24 -9.69
CA ASP A 16 -3.34 -1.91 -10.37
C ASP A 16 -3.25 -0.40 -10.57
N VAL A 17 -2.24 0.24 -9.97
CA VAL A 17 -1.96 1.67 -10.11
C VAL A 17 -0.66 1.88 -10.87
N VAL A 18 -0.71 2.67 -11.94
CA VAL A 18 0.47 3.07 -12.71
C VAL A 18 0.63 4.59 -12.68
N CYS A 19 1.69 5.05 -12.01
CA CYS A 19 1.99 6.47 -11.87
C CYS A 19 2.67 7.04 -13.13
N GLN A 20 2.81 8.38 -13.16
CA GLN A 20 3.47 9.13 -14.24
C GLN A 20 2.75 9.00 -15.59
N GLN A 21 1.42 8.93 -15.55
CA GLN A 21 0.54 8.82 -16.72
C GLN A 21 -0.68 9.74 -16.61
N ALA A 22 -1.42 9.92 -17.72
CA ALA A 22 -2.69 10.64 -17.67
C ALA A 22 -3.70 9.87 -16.80
N GLN A 23 -4.58 10.60 -16.11
CA GLN A 23 -5.51 9.99 -15.17
C GLN A 23 -6.56 9.13 -15.90
N THR A 24 -6.68 7.85 -15.53
CA THR A 24 -7.72 6.92 -15.98
C THR A 24 -8.19 6.02 -14.85
N LEU A 25 -9.42 5.51 -14.98
CA LEU A 25 -10.00 4.50 -14.11
C LEU A 25 -10.81 3.54 -14.97
N GLU A 26 -10.51 2.25 -14.88
CA GLU A 26 -11.21 1.17 -15.55
C GLU A 26 -11.51 0.06 -14.54
N ILE A 27 -12.70 -0.54 -14.63
CA ILE A 27 -13.14 -1.62 -13.76
C ILE A 27 -13.48 -2.81 -14.65
N GLU A 28 -12.88 -3.96 -14.34
CA GLU A 28 -13.06 -5.23 -15.03
C GLU A 28 -13.63 -6.28 -14.07
N GLY A 29 -14.60 -7.05 -14.55
CA GLY A 29 -15.25 -8.11 -13.80
C GLY A 29 -16.50 -8.61 -14.52
N ASP A 30 -17.24 -9.52 -13.90
CA ASP A 30 -18.46 -10.05 -14.48
C ASP A 30 -19.51 -8.93 -14.64
N ASP A 31 -20.17 -8.86 -15.81
CA ASP A 31 -21.09 -7.77 -16.17
C ASP A 31 -22.19 -7.51 -15.12
N ASN A 32 -22.71 -8.58 -14.51
CA ASN A 32 -23.74 -8.51 -13.49
C ASN A 32 -23.23 -8.04 -12.11
N LEU A 33 -21.91 -7.99 -11.92
CA LEU A 33 -21.25 -7.56 -10.69
C LEU A 33 -20.60 -6.18 -10.80
N LEU A 34 -20.35 -5.65 -12.00
CA LEU A 34 -19.85 -4.29 -12.19
C LEU A 34 -20.66 -3.22 -11.40
N PRO A 35 -22.01 -3.28 -11.36
CA PRO A 35 -22.80 -2.30 -10.58
C PRO A 35 -22.60 -2.42 -9.06
N MET A 36 -22.00 -3.51 -8.58
CA MET A 36 -21.73 -3.73 -7.16
C MET A 36 -20.44 -3.03 -6.71
N VAL A 37 -19.71 -2.35 -7.60
CA VAL A 37 -18.53 -1.57 -7.27
C VAL A 37 -18.84 -0.08 -7.40
N SER A 38 -18.71 0.66 -6.30
CA SER A 38 -18.85 2.11 -6.27
C SER A 38 -17.48 2.78 -6.33
N THR A 39 -17.35 3.81 -7.17
CA THR A 39 -16.17 4.68 -7.21
C THR A 39 -16.58 6.14 -7.12
N GLU A 40 -16.00 6.88 -6.18
CA GLU A 40 -16.30 8.29 -5.95
C GLU A 40 -15.03 9.05 -5.59
N VAL A 41 -14.81 10.22 -6.20
CA VAL A 41 -13.73 11.13 -5.82
C VAL A 41 -14.30 12.24 -4.96
N SER A 42 -13.81 12.34 -3.71
CA SER A 42 -14.18 13.43 -2.79
C SER A 42 -12.97 13.85 -1.96
N ASN A 43 -12.73 15.17 -1.89
CA ASN A 43 -11.57 15.79 -1.23
C ASN A 43 -10.21 15.24 -1.69
N GLY A 44 -10.06 15.00 -3.00
CA GLY A 44 -8.81 14.46 -3.57
C GLY A 44 -8.57 12.98 -3.30
N VAL A 45 -9.54 12.27 -2.70
CA VAL A 45 -9.46 10.83 -2.43
C VAL A 45 -10.44 10.08 -3.33
N LEU A 46 -9.94 9.13 -4.11
CA LEU A 46 -10.74 8.11 -4.80
C LEU A 46 -11.14 7.03 -3.81
N ARG A 47 -12.45 6.91 -3.54
CA ARG A 47 -13.04 5.86 -2.70
C ARG A 47 -13.55 4.73 -3.58
N ILE A 48 -13.21 3.50 -3.23
CA ILE A 48 -13.58 2.28 -3.96
C ILE A 48 -14.20 1.29 -2.97
N ASN A 49 -15.50 1.08 -3.09
CA ASN A 49 -16.28 0.31 -2.13
C ASN A 49 -17.24 -0.66 -2.81
N ASN A 50 -17.69 -1.68 -2.08
CA ASN A 50 -18.79 -2.53 -2.50
C ASN A 50 -20.15 -1.86 -2.25
N VAL A 51 -21.08 -1.99 -3.19
CA VAL A 51 -22.50 -1.66 -2.99
C VAL A 51 -23.21 -2.93 -2.55
N GLY A 52 -23.29 -3.15 -1.23
CA GLY A 52 -23.85 -4.38 -0.67
C GLY A 52 -22.92 -5.60 -0.81
N SER A 53 -23.45 -6.77 -0.47
CA SER A 53 -22.67 -8.01 -0.51
C SER A 53 -22.87 -8.75 -1.82
N TYR A 54 -21.78 -9.30 -2.37
CA TYR A 54 -21.80 -10.21 -3.50
C TYR A 54 -20.75 -11.32 -3.33
N SER A 55 -20.85 -12.34 -4.17
CA SER A 55 -19.85 -13.40 -4.29
C SER A 55 -19.45 -13.51 -5.74
N THR A 56 -18.16 -13.71 -5.99
CA THR A 56 -17.59 -13.82 -7.33
C THR A 56 -16.56 -14.94 -7.38
N ARG A 57 -16.39 -15.53 -8.57
CA ARG A 57 -15.30 -16.49 -8.86
C ARG A 57 -14.06 -15.79 -9.41
N THR A 58 -14.24 -14.63 -10.03
CA THR A 58 -13.23 -13.79 -10.66
C THR A 58 -13.09 -12.51 -9.83
N PRO A 59 -11.89 -12.14 -9.35
CA PRO A 59 -11.69 -10.89 -8.63
C PRO A 59 -12.15 -9.69 -9.46
N MET A 60 -12.77 -8.70 -8.81
CA MET A 60 -13.03 -7.40 -9.43
C MET A 60 -11.70 -6.65 -9.57
N LYS A 61 -11.29 -6.40 -10.80
CA LYS A 61 -10.01 -5.75 -11.12
C LYS A 61 -10.22 -4.28 -11.44
N ILE A 62 -9.38 -3.42 -10.90
CA ILE A 62 -9.48 -1.97 -11.03
C ILE A 62 -8.12 -1.46 -11.52
N LYS A 63 -8.11 -0.90 -12.73
CA LYS A 63 -6.91 -0.35 -13.35
C LYS A 63 -6.95 1.16 -13.26
N ILE A 64 -5.91 1.74 -12.69
CA ILE A 64 -5.78 3.17 -12.44
C ILE A 64 -4.47 3.65 -13.05
N SER A 65 -4.54 4.68 -13.89
CA SER A 65 -3.35 5.48 -14.25
C SER A 65 -3.50 6.86 -13.63
N VAL A 66 -2.42 7.44 -13.11
CA VAL A 66 -2.42 8.77 -12.48
C VAL A 66 -1.09 9.49 -12.69
N PRO A 67 -1.08 10.84 -12.70
CA PRO A 67 0.17 11.59 -12.75
C PRO A 67 1.00 11.35 -11.49
N ASN A 68 0.35 11.40 -10.33
CA ASN A 68 0.94 11.20 -9.02
C ASN A 68 -0.09 10.56 -8.06
N ILE A 69 0.40 9.85 -7.05
CA ILE A 69 -0.38 9.41 -5.89
C ILE A 69 0.49 9.65 -4.65
N GLU A 70 -0.14 10.08 -3.56
CA GLU A 70 0.48 10.45 -2.28
C GLU A 70 0.05 9.52 -1.16
N GLY A 71 -1.03 8.74 -1.33
CA GLY A 71 -1.34 7.73 -0.33
C GLY A 71 -2.36 6.67 -0.71
N ILE A 72 -2.31 5.56 0.02
CA ILE A 72 -3.21 4.40 -0.09
C ILE A 72 -3.74 4.07 1.29
N SER A 73 -5.06 3.95 1.42
CA SER A 73 -5.73 3.45 2.63
C SER A 73 -6.54 2.20 2.32
N ALA A 74 -6.09 1.06 2.83
CA ALA A 74 -6.65 -0.25 2.55
C ALA A 74 -7.32 -0.85 3.79
N ASN A 75 -8.66 -0.81 3.80
CA ASN A 75 -9.49 -1.29 4.91
C ASN A 75 -10.03 -2.72 4.69
N GLY A 76 -9.92 -3.23 3.47
CA GLY A 76 -10.37 -4.57 3.09
C GLY A 76 -9.26 -5.63 3.04
N ALA A 77 -9.45 -6.66 2.20
CA ALA A 77 -8.55 -7.80 2.05
C ALA A 77 -8.05 -7.97 0.59
N GLY A 78 -8.11 -6.89 -0.19
CA GLY A 78 -7.70 -6.86 -1.58
C GLY A 78 -6.18 -6.84 -1.79
N THR A 79 -5.79 -6.89 -3.07
CA THR A 79 -4.41 -6.66 -3.51
C THR A 79 -4.31 -5.29 -4.17
N ILE A 80 -3.26 -4.54 -3.86
CA ILE A 80 -2.98 -3.23 -4.46
C ILE A 80 -1.53 -3.25 -4.93
N ASP A 81 -1.31 -3.10 -6.24
CA ASP A 81 0.01 -3.00 -6.84
C ASP A 81 0.21 -1.59 -7.41
N VAL A 82 1.16 -0.83 -6.85
CA VAL A 82 1.51 0.53 -7.28
C VAL A 82 2.88 0.52 -7.97
N SER A 83 2.94 1.08 -9.18
CA SER A 83 4.16 1.06 -9.99
C SER A 83 4.56 2.44 -10.52
N ARG A 84 5.87 2.60 -10.71
CA ARG A 84 6.50 3.83 -11.25
C ARG A 84 6.24 5.07 -10.38
N LEU A 85 6.06 4.89 -9.07
CA LEU A 85 5.90 6.00 -8.14
C LEU A 85 7.12 6.91 -8.21
N LYS A 86 6.89 8.23 -8.23
CA LYS A 86 7.94 9.25 -8.16
C LYS A 86 7.38 10.52 -7.55
N ASN A 87 7.60 10.70 -6.26
CA ASN A 87 7.03 11.81 -5.49
C ASN A 87 7.91 12.19 -4.28
N ASP A 88 7.46 13.18 -3.52
CA ASP A 88 8.15 13.64 -2.32
C ASP A 88 7.71 12.87 -1.06
N LYS A 89 6.41 12.58 -0.92
CA LYS A 89 5.84 11.84 0.21
C LYS A 89 4.86 10.78 -0.28
N PHE A 90 4.90 9.60 0.35
CA PHE A 90 3.93 8.55 0.14
C PHE A 90 3.50 7.88 1.44
N ASP A 91 2.20 7.79 1.67
CA ASP A 91 1.60 7.28 2.91
C ASP A 91 0.81 5.98 2.63
N ILE A 92 0.99 4.95 3.47
CA ILE A 92 0.28 3.67 3.36
C ILE A 92 -0.40 3.32 4.69
N ASP A 93 -1.73 3.32 4.70
CA ASP A 93 -2.53 2.79 5.81
C ASP A 93 -3.04 1.38 5.47
N SER A 94 -2.54 0.37 6.18
CA SER A 94 -2.97 -1.02 6.05
C SER A 94 -3.76 -1.45 7.28
N ASN A 95 -5.09 -1.25 7.25
CA ASN A 95 -5.98 -1.50 8.39
C ASN A 95 -6.68 -2.87 8.34
N GLY A 96 -6.91 -3.42 7.14
CA GLY A 96 -7.56 -4.73 6.96
C GLY A 96 -6.57 -5.89 6.91
N ALA A 97 -6.73 -6.78 5.93
CA ALA A 97 -5.73 -7.81 5.61
C ALA A 97 -5.28 -7.72 4.13
N PRO A 98 -4.90 -6.52 3.64
CA PRO A 98 -4.53 -6.36 2.25
C PRO A 98 -3.13 -6.94 1.95
N THR A 99 -2.87 -7.17 0.67
CA THR A 99 -1.49 -7.23 0.16
C THR A 99 -1.23 -5.98 -0.66
N ILE A 100 -0.31 -5.14 -0.22
CA ILE A 100 0.08 -3.90 -0.91
C ILE A 100 1.49 -4.08 -1.42
N ARG A 101 1.76 -3.85 -2.71
CA ARG A 101 3.12 -3.80 -3.26
C ARG A 101 3.37 -2.48 -3.94
N VAL A 102 4.55 -1.92 -3.74
CA VAL A 102 4.89 -0.58 -4.25
C VAL A 102 6.28 -0.58 -4.85
N SER A 103 6.43 0.08 -6.01
CA SER A 103 7.71 0.24 -6.69
C SER A 103 7.89 1.64 -7.28
N GLY A 104 9.13 2.13 -7.28
CA GLY A 104 9.49 3.48 -7.72
C GLY A 104 10.47 4.16 -6.77
N GLU A 105 10.32 5.46 -6.62
CA GLU A 105 11.13 6.34 -5.78
C GLU A 105 10.23 7.31 -4.99
N THR A 106 10.55 7.54 -3.71
CA THR A 106 9.95 8.61 -2.89
C THR A 106 11.03 9.21 -2.00
N LYS A 107 10.88 10.44 -1.50
CA LYS A 107 11.79 10.95 -0.46
C LYS A 107 11.37 10.43 0.92
N GLU A 108 10.08 10.52 1.21
CA GLU A 108 9.48 10.14 2.49
C GLU A 108 8.43 9.06 2.28
N LEU A 109 8.52 8.00 3.07
CA LEU A 109 7.57 6.89 3.10
C LEU A 109 7.07 6.70 4.52
N GLU A 110 5.75 6.75 4.72
CA GLU A 110 5.09 6.48 5.99
C GLU A 110 4.21 5.23 5.84
N ILE A 111 4.36 4.25 6.72
CA ILE A 111 3.59 2.99 6.69
C ILE A 111 2.97 2.74 8.07
N ASP A 112 1.65 2.79 8.11
CA ASP A 112 0.84 2.40 9.25
C ASP A 112 0.23 1.00 9.03
N ALA A 113 0.83 -0.01 9.64
CA ALA A 113 0.39 -1.40 9.54
C ALA A 113 -0.40 -1.83 10.79
N ASN A 114 -1.69 -1.45 10.82
CA ASN A 114 -2.60 -1.69 11.94
C ASN A 114 -3.35 -3.03 11.87
N GLY A 115 -3.50 -3.58 10.65
CA GLY A 115 -4.26 -4.80 10.39
C GLY A 115 -3.44 -6.09 10.41
N ALA A 116 -3.86 -7.06 9.59
CA ALA A 116 -3.22 -8.37 9.42
C ALA A 116 -2.59 -8.56 8.02
N GLY A 117 -2.26 -7.45 7.35
CA GLY A 117 -1.84 -7.42 5.95
C GLY A 117 -0.34 -7.57 5.71
N LYS A 118 0.02 -7.62 4.43
CA LYS A 118 1.40 -7.51 3.94
C LYS A 118 1.58 -6.17 3.23
N VAL A 119 2.61 -5.41 3.60
CA VAL A 119 3.09 -4.26 2.84
C VAL A 119 4.47 -4.59 2.27
N ASP A 120 4.60 -4.52 0.96
CA ASP A 120 5.78 -4.91 0.21
C ASP A 120 6.32 -3.74 -0.63
N ALA A 121 7.10 -2.90 0.02
CA ALA A 121 7.71 -1.68 -0.52
C ALA A 121 9.24 -1.80 -0.69
N HIS A 122 9.82 -3.01 -0.72
CA HIS A 122 11.28 -3.18 -0.93
C HIS A 122 11.75 -2.69 -2.31
N LYS A 123 10.85 -2.55 -3.28
CA LYS A 123 11.12 -1.97 -4.61
C LYS A 123 10.82 -0.48 -4.70
N LEU A 124 10.36 0.15 -3.62
CA LEU A 124 10.17 1.59 -3.51
C LEU A 124 11.40 2.17 -2.81
N ARG A 125 12.27 2.84 -3.56
CA ARG A 125 13.46 3.48 -3.00
C ARG A 125 13.07 4.75 -2.25
N ALA A 126 12.90 4.65 -0.94
CA ALA A 126 12.68 5.81 -0.07
C ALA A 126 14.03 6.36 0.44
N SER A 127 14.15 7.68 0.59
CA SER A 127 15.29 8.25 1.35
C SER A 127 15.11 8.04 2.84
N ARG A 128 13.92 8.38 3.34
CA ARG A 128 13.51 8.21 4.74
C ARG A 128 12.25 7.36 4.78
N ALA A 129 12.23 6.36 5.65
CA ALA A 129 11.04 5.55 5.88
C ALA A 129 10.68 5.52 7.37
N GLU A 130 9.39 5.63 7.64
CA GLU A 130 8.79 5.46 8.96
C GLU A 130 7.77 4.33 8.90
N VAL A 131 7.89 3.37 9.81
CA VAL A 131 7.00 2.20 9.90
C VAL A 131 6.46 2.09 11.31
N ASP A 132 5.15 2.27 11.48
CA ASP A 132 4.44 1.95 12.72
C ASP A 132 3.59 0.69 12.50
N SER A 133 3.93 -0.38 13.22
CA SER A 133 3.26 -1.67 13.09
C SER A 133 2.64 -2.11 14.41
N LYS A 134 1.33 -1.91 14.52
CA LYS A 134 0.52 -2.25 15.70
C LYS A 134 -0.22 -3.58 15.56
N GLY A 135 -0.43 -4.04 14.32
CA GLY A 135 -1.19 -5.25 14.01
C GLY A 135 -0.34 -6.53 13.90
N VAL A 136 -0.83 -7.47 13.10
CA VAL A 136 -0.16 -8.74 12.75
C VAL A 136 0.31 -8.65 11.31
N ALA A 137 1.39 -7.91 11.07
CA ALA A 137 1.79 -7.53 9.72
C ALA A 137 3.19 -8.01 9.34
N LYS A 138 3.39 -8.18 8.04
CA LYS A 138 4.74 -8.25 7.45
C LYS A 138 4.96 -7.00 6.60
N VAL A 139 5.98 -6.23 6.93
CA VAL A 139 6.38 -5.03 6.18
C VAL A 139 7.77 -5.26 5.60
N GLU A 140 7.91 -5.10 4.29
CA GLU A 140 9.19 -5.13 3.59
C GLU A 140 9.45 -3.74 3.00
N VAL A 141 10.55 -3.07 3.32
CA VAL A 141 10.78 -1.65 2.97
C VAL A 141 12.22 -1.39 2.54
N PHE A 142 12.47 -0.41 1.67
CA PHE A 142 13.82 0.07 1.36
C PHE A 142 13.97 1.51 1.86
N ALA A 143 15.06 1.81 2.58
CA ALA A 143 15.45 3.17 2.93
C ALA A 143 16.94 3.41 2.69
N SER A 144 17.33 4.58 2.16
CA SER A 144 18.74 4.91 1.95
C SER A 144 19.40 5.66 3.10
N ASP A 145 18.64 6.51 3.82
CA ASP A 145 19.23 7.47 4.77
C ASP A 145 18.79 7.16 6.20
N VAL A 146 17.47 7.07 6.44
CA VAL A 146 16.91 6.85 7.79
C VAL A 146 15.76 5.87 7.73
N LEU A 147 15.73 4.94 8.68
CA LEU A 147 14.60 4.04 8.92
C LEU A 147 14.19 4.13 10.39
N ASN A 148 12.99 4.67 10.63
CA ASN A 148 12.35 4.68 11.94
C ASN A 148 11.31 3.56 12.00
N VAL A 149 11.37 2.70 13.01
CA VAL A 149 10.44 1.57 13.16
C VAL A 149 9.88 1.51 14.57
N THR A 150 8.56 1.53 14.69
CA THR A 150 7.84 1.22 15.94
C THR A 150 7.02 -0.04 15.74
N ILE A 151 7.22 -1.04 16.59
CA ILE A 151 6.44 -2.28 16.60
C ILE A 151 5.76 -2.41 17.95
N SER A 152 4.44 -2.59 17.97
CA SER A 152 3.66 -2.89 19.17
C SER A 152 2.88 -4.22 19.09
N GLY A 153 2.81 -4.84 17.90
CA GLY A 153 2.09 -6.08 17.66
C GLY A 153 2.98 -7.25 17.20
N PRO A 154 2.39 -8.42 16.91
CA PRO A 154 3.08 -9.55 16.31
C PRO A 154 3.48 -9.29 14.85
N SER A 155 4.52 -8.50 14.62
CA SER A 155 4.92 -8.08 13.27
C SER A 155 6.39 -8.31 12.93
N GLN A 156 6.65 -8.44 11.64
CA GLN A 156 8.00 -8.53 11.10
C GLN A 156 8.24 -7.40 10.12
N VAL A 157 9.24 -6.58 10.40
CA VAL A 157 9.75 -5.56 9.48
C VAL A 157 11.06 -6.06 8.90
N ILE A 158 11.12 -6.18 7.58
CA ILE A 158 12.33 -6.51 6.82
C ILE A 158 12.73 -5.26 6.05
N TYR A 159 13.98 -4.84 6.14
CA TYR A 159 14.45 -3.68 5.40
C TYR A 159 15.64 -3.98 4.49
N ASP A 160 15.73 -3.24 3.40
CA ASP A 160 16.87 -3.16 2.50
C ASP A 160 17.48 -1.75 2.52
N GLY A 161 18.68 -1.61 1.95
CA GLY A 161 19.45 -0.37 1.97
C GLY A 161 20.45 -0.32 3.13
N ASP A 162 21.05 0.85 3.33
CA ASP A 162 22.03 1.12 4.40
C ASP A 162 21.65 2.38 5.22
N PRO A 163 20.44 2.43 5.81
CA PRO A 163 20.00 3.60 6.56
C PRO A 163 20.52 3.61 8.00
N GLU A 164 20.51 4.78 8.65
CA GLU A 164 20.51 4.85 10.10
C GLU A 164 19.18 4.29 10.65
N VAL A 165 19.24 3.20 11.43
CA VAL A 165 18.05 2.51 11.93
C VAL A 165 17.75 2.89 13.37
N ASN A 166 16.60 3.51 13.60
CA ASN A 166 16.02 3.75 14.92
C ASN A 166 14.81 2.83 15.11
N GLN A 167 14.83 2.00 16.15
CA GLN A 167 13.76 1.04 16.37
C GLN A 167 13.28 0.98 17.83
N THR A 168 11.96 0.85 17.99
CA THR A 168 11.30 0.57 19.26
C THR A 168 10.40 -0.64 19.08
N VAL A 169 10.67 -1.74 19.79
CA VAL A 169 9.90 -2.98 19.70
C VAL A 169 9.27 -3.30 21.06
N ASN A 170 7.96 -3.06 21.16
CA ASN A 170 7.12 -3.26 22.33
C ASN A 170 6.19 -4.45 22.10
N GLY A 171 6.71 -5.67 21.95
CA GLY A 171 5.88 -6.85 21.73
C GLY A 171 6.58 -7.98 20.98
N PRO A 172 5.82 -8.99 20.56
CA PRO A 172 6.35 -10.16 19.85
C PRO A 172 6.64 -9.84 18.37
N GLY A 173 7.59 -8.94 18.10
CA GLY A 173 7.95 -8.57 16.73
C GLY A 173 9.47 -8.51 16.49
N SER A 174 9.86 -8.30 15.23
CA SER A 174 11.28 -8.17 14.89
C SER A 174 11.51 -7.23 13.72
N VAL A 175 12.64 -6.53 13.75
CA VAL A 175 13.18 -5.76 12.62
C VAL A 175 14.46 -6.47 12.16
N LYS A 176 14.59 -6.73 10.85
CA LYS A 176 15.76 -7.42 10.28
C LYS A 176 16.16 -6.78 8.96
N GLN A 177 17.45 -6.59 8.75
CA GLN A 177 17.96 -6.30 7.41
C GLN A 177 17.83 -7.58 6.56
N ARG A 178 17.44 -7.45 5.29
CA ARG A 178 17.44 -8.58 4.37
C ARG A 178 18.89 -9.02 4.14
N ASP A 179 19.13 -10.33 4.23
CA ASP A 179 20.46 -10.89 3.96
C ASP A 179 20.88 -10.54 2.52
N PRO A 180 22.02 -9.85 2.31
CA PRO A 180 22.57 -9.61 0.98
C PRO A 180 23.00 -10.92 0.27
N GLY A 181 23.11 -12.03 1.01
CA GLY A 181 23.67 -13.30 0.58
C GLY A 181 22.62 -14.34 0.17
N GLY A 182 22.30 -14.35 -1.12
CA GLY A 182 21.61 -15.44 -1.80
C GLY A 182 21.91 -15.43 -3.30
N ALA A 183 23.19 -15.40 -3.63
CA ALA A 183 23.69 -15.68 -4.99
C ALA A 183 23.96 -17.17 -5.15
#